data_AF-A0A2E8A6S8-F1
#
_entry.id   AF-A0A2E8A6S8-F1
#
_cell.length_a   1.000
_cell.length_b   1.000
_cell.length_c   1.000
_cell.angle_alpha   90.00
_cell.angle_beta   90.00
_cell.angle_gamma   90.00
#
_symmetry.space_group_name_H-M   'P 1'
#
loop_
_entity.id
_entity.type
_entity.pdbx_description
1 polymer ?
#
loop_
_entity_poly.entity_id
_entity_poly.type
_entity_poly.pdbx_seq_one_letter_code
_entity_poly.pdbx_strand_id
1 'polypeptide(L)'
;MTITFPDTNPDIIKIERGRTYYVSANAGDLTIKRKALNGSYIEVEGSPVTNGQEKFLLTFSSDDTLEITPSATNTELVLEKKE
;
A
#
# COMPACT_ATOMS: atom_id res chain seq x y z
N MET A 1 -9.63 -2.01 6.20
CA MET A 1 -9.80 -0.53 6.12
C MET A 1 -9.80 -0.15 4.66
N THR A 2 -10.55 0.87 4.27
CA THR A 2 -10.62 1.34 2.88
C THR A 2 -10.21 2.81 2.82
N ILE A 3 -9.40 3.16 1.83
CA ILE A 3 -8.90 4.52 1.58
C ILE A 3 -9.17 4.85 0.11
N THR A 4 -9.79 6.00 -0.15
CA THR A 4 -9.98 6.53 -1.50
C THR A 4 -9.05 7.70 -1.70
N PHE A 5 -8.19 7.64 -2.71
CA PHE A 5 -7.22 8.71 -2.98
C PHE A 5 -7.82 9.77 -3.91
N PRO A 6 -7.86 11.06 -3.51
CA PRO A 6 -8.47 12.11 -4.31
C PRO A 6 -7.64 12.53 -5.53
N ASP A 7 -6.33 12.25 -5.51
CA ASP A 7 -5.38 12.60 -6.56
C ASP A 7 -4.36 11.46 -6.77
N THR A 8 -3.30 11.73 -7.56
CA THR A 8 -2.24 10.77 -7.89
C THR A 8 -0.93 11.02 -7.11
N ASN A 9 -0.98 11.81 -6.03
CA ASN A 9 0.18 12.06 -5.21
C ASN A 9 0.44 10.87 -4.27
N PRO A 10 1.71 10.64 -3.88
CA PRO A 10 2.02 9.65 -2.86
C PRO A 10 1.43 10.04 -1.50
N ASP A 11 0.78 9.07 -0.84
CA ASP A 11 0.22 9.22 0.51
C ASP A 11 0.86 8.22 1.48
N ILE A 12 1.05 8.66 2.72
CA ILE A 12 1.64 7.82 3.77
C ILE A 12 0.55 7.25 4.68
N ILE A 13 0.49 5.92 4.75
CA ILE A 13 -0.45 5.20 5.61
C ILE A 13 0.30 4.49 6.74
N LYS A 14 -0.32 4.47 7.92
CA LYS A 14 0.19 3.73 9.07
C LYS A 14 -0.30 2.28 9.04
N ILE A 15 0.59 1.38 9.43
CA ILE A 15 0.33 -0.05 9.58
C ILE A 15 0.76 -0.52 10.97
N GLU A 16 0.43 -1.76 11.32
CA GLU A 16 0.84 -2.39 12.56
C GLU A 16 2.02 -3.33 12.30
N ARG A 17 3.07 -3.15 13.10
CA ARG A 17 4.27 -3.98 13.02
C ARG A 17 3.95 -5.47 13.23
N GLY A 18 4.53 -6.32 12.40
CA GLY A 18 4.42 -7.78 12.52
C GLY A 18 3.07 -8.35 12.09
N ARG A 19 2.18 -7.53 11.51
CA ARG A 19 0.94 -8.00 10.89
C ARG A 19 1.13 -8.21 9.39
N THR A 20 0.36 -9.15 8.85
CA THR A 20 0.23 -9.36 7.40
C THR A 20 -1.06 -8.72 6.94
N TYR A 21 -1.01 -8.07 5.79
CA TYR A 21 -2.17 -7.43 5.19
C TYR A 21 -2.48 -8.04 3.83
N TYR A 22 -3.77 -8.12 3.52
CA TYR A 22 -4.26 -8.22 2.15
C TYR A 22 -4.45 -6.81 1.62
N VAL A 23 -3.93 -6.57 0.42
CA VAL A 23 -4.11 -5.32 -0.31
C VAL A 23 -4.87 -5.61 -1.58
N SER A 24 -5.93 -4.84 -1.83
CA SER A 24 -6.57 -4.79 -3.13
C SER A 24 -6.69 -3.37 -3.65
N ALA A 25 -6.64 -3.25 -4.98
CA ALA A 25 -6.76 -2.00 -5.70
C ALA A 25 -8.06 -1.98 -6.50
N ASN A 26 -8.80 -0.88 -6.45
CA ASN A 26 -10.00 -0.67 -7.25
C ASN A 26 -9.97 0.69 -7.95
N ALA A 27 -10.61 0.79 -9.12
CA ALA A 27 -10.67 2.00 -9.97
C ALA A 27 -9.31 2.56 -10.45
N GLY A 28 -8.21 1.86 -10.16
CA GLY A 28 -6.85 2.16 -10.59
C GLY A 28 -5.85 1.20 -9.97
N ASP A 29 -4.60 1.27 -10.42
CA ASP A 29 -3.46 0.55 -9.86
C ASP A 29 -2.83 1.31 -8.69
N LEU A 30 -2.18 0.58 -7.78
CA LEU A 30 -1.48 1.10 -6.61
C LEU A 30 -0.01 0.68 -6.63
N THR A 31 0.89 1.66 -6.64
CA THR A 31 2.31 1.42 -6.34
C THR A 31 2.51 1.51 -4.84
N ILE A 32 3.17 0.52 -4.25
CA ILE A 32 3.32 0.42 -2.80
C ILE A 32 4.79 0.33 -2.44
N LYS A 33 5.23 1.22 -1.56
CA LYS A 33 6.59 1.25 -1.04
C LYS A 33 6.59 1.16 0.48
N ARG A 34 7.62 0.53 1.02
CA ARG A 34 7.92 0.49 2.46
C ARG A 34 9.14 1.33 2.76
N LYS A 35 9.20 1.86 3.98
CA LYS A 35 10.40 2.55 4.45
C LYS A 35 11.45 1.55 4.91
N ALA A 36 12.62 1.60 4.27
CA ALA A 36 13.79 0.86 4.67
C ALA A 36 14.50 1.53 5.86
N LEU A 37 15.34 0.77 6.58
CA LEU A 37 16.09 1.27 7.75
C LEU A 37 16.98 2.49 7.44
N ASN A 38 17.41 2.65 6.19
CA ASN A 38 18.18 3.82 5.71
C ASN A 38 17.30 5.06 5.42
N GLY A 39 16.00 4.99 5.71
CA GLY A 39 15.03 6.07 5.50
C GLY A 39 14.44 6.15 4.09
N SER A 40 14.91 5.33 3.14
CA SER A 40 14.41 5.35 1.75
C SER A 40 13.12 4.53 1.59
N TYR A 41 12.24 4.95 0.68
CA TYR A 41 11.08 4.17 0.26
C TYR A 41 11.46 3.22 -0.87
N ILE A 42 11.25 1.93 -0.65
CA ILE A 42 11.53 0.85 -1.60
C ILE A 42 10.24 0.13 -1.95
N GLU A 43 10.06 -0.22 -3.23
CA GLU A 43 8.88 -0.98 -3.66
C GLU A 43 8.83 -2.34 -2.98
N VAL A 44 7.63 -2.73 -2.58
CA VAL A 44 7.37 -4.04 -1.99
C VAL A 44 7.15 -5.08 -3.09
N GLU A 45 7.42 -6.34 -2.78
CA GLU A 45 7.12 -7.42 -3.71
C GLU A 45 5.63 -7.46 -4.04
N GLY A 46 5.30 -7.63 -5.33
CA GLY A 46 3.92 -7.60 -5.82
C GLY A 46 3.36 -6.19 -6.08
N SER A 47 4.15 -5.13 -5.85
CA SER A 47 3.89 -3.80 -6.42
C SER A 47 4.28 -3.76 -7.92
N PRO A 48 3.51 -3.08 -8.78
CA PRO A 48 2.22 -2.45 -8.49
C PRO A 48 1.11 -3.49 -8.32
N VAL A 49 0.14 -3.19 -7.44
CA VAL A 49 -1.11 -3.94 -7.33
C VAL A 49 -2.08 -3.37 -8.35
N THR A 50 -2.40 -4.15 -9.38
CA THR A 50 -3.27 -3.66 -10.47
C THR A 50 -4.74 -3.69 -10.06
N ASN A 51 -5.56 -2.86 -10.69
CA ASN A 51 -7.01 -2.80 -10.47
C ASN A 51 -7.66 -4.20 -10.55
N GLY A 52 -8.48 -4.53 -9.55
CA GLY A 52 -9.17 -5.80 -9.41
C GLY A 52 -8.30 -6.96 -8.93
N GLN A 53 -7.00 -6.72 -8.65
CA GLN A 53 -6.14 -7.72 -8.03
C GLN A 53 -6.07 -7.58 -6.52
N GLU A 54 -5.86 -8.73 -5.88
CA GLU A 54 -5.54 -8.84 -4.47
C GLU A 54 -4.13 -9.41 -4.31
N LYS A 55 -3.34 -8.82 -3.42
CA LYS A 55 -1.96 -9.22 -3.14
C LYS A 55 -1.71 -9.26 -1.64
N PHE A 56 -0.85 -10.19 -1.25
CA PHE A 56 -0.32 -10.24 0.11
C PHE A 56 0.78 -9.20 0.27
N LEU A 57 0.62 -8.34 1.27
CA LEU A 57 1.68 -7.47 1.72
C LEU A 57 2.25 -8.01 3.04
N LEU A 58 3.48 -8.51 2.97
CA LEU A 58 4.25 -8.81 4.17
C LEU A 58 4.96 -7.52 4.62
N THR A 59 4.33 -6.82 5.55
CA THR A 59 4.78 -5.49 5.94
C THR A 59 5.86 -5.53 7.00
N PHE A 60 7.11 -5.45 6.56
CA PHE A 60 8.24 -5.04 7.41
C PHE A 60 8.67 -3.64 7.02
N SER A 61 8.12 -2.61 7.66
CA SER A 61 8.58 -1.22 7.51
C SER A 61 9.32 -0.80 8.78
N SER A 62 10.37 0.01 8.67
CA SER A 62 11.17 0.45 9.82
C SER A 62 10.41 1.33 10.81
N ASP A 63 9.43 2.10 10.31
CA ASP A 63 8.64 3.07 11.08
C ASP A 63 7.12 2.80 11.00
N ASP A 64 6.74 1.58 10.60
CA ASP A 64 5.36 1.14 10.51
C ASP A 64 4.51 2.00 9.55
N THR A 65 5.15 2.49 8.47
CA THR A 65 4.46 3.21 7.39
C THR A 65 4.64 2.57 6.01
N LEU A 66 3.67 2.81 5.14
CA LEU A 66 3.76 2.55 3.71
C LEU A 66 3.50 3.85 2.94
N GLU A 67 4.22 4.04 1.84
CA GLU A 67 3.92 5.07 0.84
C GLU A 67 3.13 4.42 -0.30
N ILE A 68 1.95 4.96 -0.59
CA ILE A 68 1.05 4.45 -1.61
C ILE A 68 0.91 5.53 -2.68
N THR A 69 1.13 5.17 -3.94
CA THR A 69 0.90 6.07 -5.07
C THR A 69 -0.16 5.47 -5.99
N PRO A 70 -1.35 6.10 -6.08
CA PRO A 70 -2.40 5.66 -6.99
C PRO A 70 -2.13 6.15 -8.41
N SER A 71 -2.49 5.32 -9.39
CA SER A 71 -2.33 5.64 -10.82
C SER A 71 -3.42 6.56 -11.38
N ALA A 72 -4.56 6.69 -10.69
CA ALA A 72 -5.67 7.56 -11.08
C ALA A 72 -6.38 8.18 -9.86
N THR A 73 -7.07 9.29 -10.08
CA THR A 73 -7.97 9.89 -9.08
C THR A 73 -9.08 8.91 -8.70
N ASN A 74 -9.49 8.91 -7.44
CA ASN A 74 -10.48 8.01 -6.86
C ASN A 74 -10.09 6.53 -6.89
N THR A 75 -8.80 6.21 -7.08
CA THR A 75 -8.31 4.84 -6.84
C THR A 75 -8.57 4.50 -5.37
N GLU A 76 -9.01 3.28 -5.11
CA GLU A 76 -9.27 2.79 -3.77
C GLU A 76 -8.25 1.73 -3.38
N LEU A 77 -7.72 1.87 -2.16
CA LEU A 77 -6.98 0.83 -1.46
C LEU A 77 -7.90 0.19 -0.43
N VAL A 78 -8.06 -1.13 -0.50
CA VAL A 78 -8.57 -1.92 0.62
C VAL A 78 -7.40 -2.64 1.27
N LEU A 79 -7.24 -2.43 2.58
CA LEU A 79 -6.20 -3.02 3.40
C LEU A 79 -6.83 -3.82 4.53
N GLU A 80 -6.81 -5.15 4.42
CA GLU A 80 -7.43 -6.05 5.41
C GLU A 80 -6.37 -6.78 6.22
N LYS A 81 -6.56 -6.84 7.54
CA LYS A 81 -5.67 -7.59 8.42
C LYS A 81 -5.99 -9.07 8.28
N LYS A 82 -4.95 -9.88 8.09
CA LYS A 82 -5.07 -11.33 8.29
C LYS A 82 -4.92 -11.63 9.78
N GLU A 83 -5.92 -12.31 10.35
CA GLU A 83 -5.88 -12.82 11.73
C GLU A 83 -4.82 -13.92 11.92
#